data_AF-A0A1I7G295-F1
#
_entry.id   AF-A0A1I7G295-F1
#
_cell.length_a   1.000
_cell.length_b   1.000
_cell.length_c   1.000
_cell.angle_alpha   90.00
_cell.angle_beta   90.00
_cell.angle_gamma   90.00
#
_symmetry.space_group_name_H-M   'P 1'
#
loop_
_entity.id
_entity.type
_entity.pdbx_description
1 polymer ?
#
loop_
_entity_poly.entity_id
_entity_poly.type
_entity_poly.pdbx_seq_one_letter_code
_entity_poly.pdbx_strand_id
1 'polypeptide(L)'
;MKREKNLLDAGLLLLRIGIGISIFFHGLPKIMAGPEMWTAIGGTMSNLGITFAPTFWGFMAAFAETVGGILFALGLFFRPAALLLIGTMVVALVMHFSQGDDFMKYGHALDLLIVFIAGLVTGPGNYSFDAKFLPKLA
;
A
#
# COMPACT_ATOMS: atom_id res chain seq x y z
N MET A 1 -16.53 14.79 -23.17
CA MET A 1 -15.17 15.28 -22.87
C MET A 1 -14.95 15.84 -21.45
N LYS A 2 -15.44 17.03 -21.06
CA LYS A 2 -15.13 17.60 -19.72
C LYS A 2 -15.81 16.87 -18.56
N ARG A 3 -17.08 16.47 -18.75
CA ARG A 3 -17.85 15.67 -17.77
C ARG A 3 -17.24 14.29 -17.53
N GLU A 4 -16.78 13.62 -18.58
CA GLU A 4 -16.15 12.29 -18.47
C GLU A 4 -14.83 12.35 -17.70
N LYS A 5 -14.00 13.37 -17.94
CA LYS A 5 -12.77 13.61 -17.16
C LYS A 5 -13.08 13.82 -15.67
N ASN A 6 -14.09 14.64 -15.36
CA ASN A 6 -14.49 14.86 -13.97
C ASN A 6 -15.00 13.58 -13.28
N LEU A 7 -15.74 12.72 -14.00
CA LEU A 7 -16.21 11.44 -13.45
C LEU A 7 -15.06 10.45 -13.23
N LEU A 8 -14.08 10.41 -14.14
CA LEU A 8 -12.86 9.62 -13.98
C LEU A 8 -12.08 10.08 -12.74
N ASP A 9 -11.84 11.39 -12.59
CA ASP A 9 -11.14 11.95 -11.44
C ASP A 9 -11.88 11.71 -10.12
N ALA A 10 -13.22 11.77 -10.13
CA ALA A 10 -14.04 11.43 -8.98
C ALA A 10 -13.96 9.93 -8.63
N GLY A 11 -13.93 9.05 -9.63
CA GLY A 11 -13.73 7.61 -9.44
C GLY A 11 -12.37 7.29 -8.84
N LEU A 12 -11.30 7.92 -9.34
CA LEU A 12 -9.95 7.79 -8.78
C LEU A 12 -9.89 8.31 -7.34
N LEU A 13 -10.54 9.43 -7.04
CA LEU A 13 -10.63 9.95 -5.67
C LEU A 13 -11.33 8.95 -4.73
N LEU A 14 -12.48 8.41 -5.14
CA LEU A 14 -13.24 7.45 -4.33
C LEU A 14 -12.42 6.19 -4.07
N LEU A 15 -11.76 5.65 -5.11
CA LEU A 15 -10.87 4.50 -4.99
C LEU A 15 -9.72 4.78 -4.03
N ARG A 16 -9.04 5.94 -4.17
CA ARG A 16 -7.93 6.31 -3.30
C ARG A 16 -8.35 6.43 -1.85
N ILE A 17 -9.44 7.14 -1.56
CA ILE A 17 -9.92 7.30 -0.19
C ILE A 17 -10.34 5.95 0.40
N GLY A 18 -11.15 5.16 -0.33
CA GLY A 18 -11.63 3.88 0.16
C GLY A 18 -10.49 2.89 0.46
N ILE A 19 -9.61 2.67 -0.52
CA ILE A 19 -8.50 1.71 -0.40
C ILE A 19 -7.42 2.24 0.54
N GLY A 20 -7.09 3.53 0.48
CA GLY A 20 -6.08 4.14 1.35
C GLY A 20 -6.50 4.14 2.83
N ILE A 21 -7.77 4.39 3.14
CA ILE A 21 -8.29 4.25 4.52
C ILE A 21 -8.34 2.78 4.94
N SER A 22 -8.75 1.87 4.05
CA SER A 22 -8.76 0.44 4.34
C SER A 22 -7.37 -0.05 4.74
N ILE A 23 -6.34 0.19 3.93
CA ILE A 23 -4.98 -0.26 4.22
C ILE A 23 -4.37 0.46 5.45
N PHE A 24 -4.75 1.72 5.70
CA PHE A 24 -4.39 2.40 6.94
C PHE A 24 -4.89 1.63 8.18
N PHE A 25 -6.12 1.12 8.17
CA PHE A 25 -6.65 0.32 9.28
C PHE A 25 -6.00 -1.07 9.42
N HIS A 26 -5.37 -1.60 8.36
CA HIS A 26 -4.52 -2.78 8.46
C HIS A 26 -3.14 -2.46 9.06
N GLY A 27 -2.57 -1.31 8.71
CA GLY A 27 -1.27 -0.85 9.23
C GLY A 27 -1.32 -0.37 10.67
N LEU A 28 -2.39 0.33 11.07
CA LEU A 28 -2.54 0.93 12.40
C LEU A 28 -2.32 -0.05 13.57
N PRO A 29 -2.94 -1.25 13.61
CA PRO A 29 -2.65 -2.21 14.66
C PRO A 29 -1.20 -2.70 14.62
N LYS A 30 -0.61 -2.85 13.42
CA LYS A 30 0.79 -3.31 13.26
C LYS A 30 1.78 -2.26 13.79
N ILE A 31 1.58 -0.99 13.47
CA ILE A 31 2.51 0.07 13.89
C ILE A 31 2.40 0.36 15.40
N MET A 32 1.23 0.12 16.00
CA MET A 32 1.02 0.32 17.44
C MET A 32 1.43 -0.89 18.31
N ALA A 33 1.65 -2.06 17.71
CA ALA A 33 1.90 -3.31 18.44
C ALA A 33 3.32 -3.46 19.02
N GLY A 34 4.27 -2.62 18.61
CA GLY A 34 5.62 -2.60 19.17
C GLY A 34 6.61 -3.63 18.58
N PRO A 35 7.85 -3.66 19.11
CA PRO A 35 8.97 -4.38 18.51
C PRO A 35 8.79 -5.90 18.36
N GLU A 36 8.10 -6.56 19.29
CA GLU A 36 7.84 -8.00 19.20
C GLU A 36 7.01 -8.34 17.97
N MET A 37 5.93 -7.59 17.73
CA MET A 37 5.08 -7.78 16.56
C MET A 37 5.81 -7.40 15.27
N TRP A 38 6.61 -6.34 15.27
CA TRP A 38 7.43 -5.99 14.12
C TRP A 38 8.45 -7.08 13.80
N THR A 39 9.05 -7.70 14.81
CA THR A 39 9.97 -8.82 14.61
C THR A 39 9.25 -10.02 13.98
N ALA A 40 8.03 -10.33 14.43
CA ALA A 40 7.22 -11.40 13.85
C ALA A 40 6.86 -11.12 12.38
N ILE A 41 6.38 -9.91 12.08
CA ILE A 41 6.02 -9.50 10.71
C ILE A 41 7.25 -9.51 9.81
N GLY A 42 8.36 -8.92 10.25
CA GLY A 42 9.57 -8.84 9.43
C GLY A 42 10.34 -10.16 9.34
N GLY A 43 10.05 -11.15 10.18
CA GLY A 43 10.53 -12.52 10.01
C GLY A 43 10.10 -13.15 8.69
N THR A 44 9.02 -12.66 8.07
CA THR A 44 8.55 -13.08 6.74
C THR A 44 9.56 -12.76 5.63
N MET A 45 10.50 -11.84 5.86
CA MET A 45 11.58 -11.51 4.92
C MET A 45 12.54 -12.68 4.68
N SER A 46 12.55 -13.67 5.56
CA SER A 46 13.31 -14.92 5.37
C SER A 46 12.89 -15.67 4.10
N ASN A 47 11.63 -15.53 3.65
CA ASN A 47 11.15 -16.10 2.38
C ASN A 47 11.84 -15.48 1.16
N LEU A 48 12.43 -14.30 1.30
CA LEU A 48 13.23 -13.61 0.28
C LEU A 48 14.74 -13.77 0.52
N GLY A 49 15.14 -14.64 1.46
CA GLY A 49 16.54 -14.84 1.84
C GLY A 49 17.11 -13.75 2.75
N ILE A 50 16.29 -12.81 3.22
CA ILE A 50 16.72 -11.73 4.12
C ILE A 50 16.48 -12.16 5.56
N THR A 51 17.56 -12.46 6.27
CA THR A 51 17.53 -13.01 7.64
C THR A 51 18.03 -12.03 8.72
N PHE A 52 18.41 -10.81 8.33
CA PHE A 52 18.89 -9.77 9.25
C PHE A 52 17.83 -8.69 9.50
N ALA A 53 17.92 -8.04 10.67
CA ALA A 53 17.07 -6.91 11.07
C ALA A 53 15.55 -7.12 10.90
N PRO A 54 14.97 -8.26 11.35
CA PRO A 54 13.53 -8.54 11.17
C PRO A 54 12.65 -7.44 11.76
N THR A 55 12.99 -6.91 12.94
CA THR A 55 12.24 -5.81 13.58
C THR A 55 12.15 -4.57 12.67
N PHE A 56 13.24 -4.22 11.97
CA PHE A 56 13.25 -3.09 11.04
C PHE A 56 12.32 -3.34 9.86
N TRP A 57 12.39 -4.52 9.25
CA TRP A 57 11.54 -4.84 8.10
C TRP A 57 10.06 -4.89 8.45
N GLY A 58 9.70 -5.43 9.60
CA GLY A 58 8.30 -5.43 10.04
C GLY A 58 7.79 -4.04 10.42
N PHE A 59 8.64 -3.19 11.00
CA PHE A 59 8.31 -1.78 11.19
C PHE A 59 8.09 -1.08 9.85
N MET A 60 8.96 -1.32 8.86
CA MET A 60 8.80 -0.74 7.52
C MET A 60 7.52 -1.20 6.83
N ALA A 61 7.12 -2.46 7.00
CA ALA A 61 5.83 -2.95 6.50
C ALA A 61 4.65 -2.25 7.19
N ALA A 62 4.68 -2.12 8.53
CA ALA A 62 3.65 -1.41 9.28
C ALA A 62 3.58 0.09 8.93
N PHE A 63 4.74 0.73 8.76
CA PHE A 63 4.87 2.11 8.34
C PHE A 63 4.32 2.33 6.93
N ALA A 64 4.67 1.46 5.98
CA ALA A 64 4.21 1.55 4.61
C ALA A 64 2.68 1.39 4.51
N GLU A 65 2.08 0.44 5.23
CA GLU A 65 0.62 0.30 5.24
C GLU A 65 -0.07 1.50 5.90
N THR A 66 0.46 1.99 7.02
CA THR A 66 -0.14 3.10 7.77
C THR A 66 0.04 4.44 7.05
N VAL A 67 1.29 4.88 6.89
CA VAL A 67 1.61 6.18 6.31
C VAL A 67 1.37 6.17 4.81
N GLY A 68 1.76 5.09 4.12
CA GLY A 68 1.49 4.93 2.69
C GLY A 68 -0.02 4.90 2.41
N GLY A 69 -0.84 4.28 3.26
CA GLY A 69 -2.30 4.32 3.15
C GLY A 69 -2.88 5.74 3.19
N ILE A 70 -2.45 6.55 4.16
CA ILE A 70 -2.85 7.97 4.25
C ILE A 70 -2.38 8.76 3.03
N LEU A 71 -1.11 8.61 2.64
CA LEU A 71 -0.54 9.31 1.48
C LEU A 71 -1.27 8.93 0.19
N PHE A 72 -1.60 7.66 0.01
CA PHE A 72 -2.39 7.15 -1.11
C PHE A 72 -3.80 7.76 -1.13
N ALA A 73 -4.48 7.79 0.02
CA ALA A 73 -5.82 8.39 0.16
C ALA A 73 -5.83 9.87 -0.21
N LEU A 74 -4.86 10.64 0.30
CA LEU A 74 -4.73 12.06 -0.01
C LEU A 74 -4.25 12.29 -1.46
N GLY A 75 -3.54 11.34 -2.05
CA GLY A 75 -2.85 11.55 -3.31
C GLY A 75 -1.71 12.55 -3.13
N LEU A 76 -0.94 12.37 -2.05
CA LEU A 76 0.25 13.15 -1.72
C LEU A 76 1.46 12.22 -1.80
N PHE A 77 2.52 12.60 -2.52
CA PHE A 77 3.63 11.70 -2.86
C PHE A 77 3.12 10.36 -3.41
N PHE A 78 2.14 10.43 -4.31
CA PHE A 78 1.27 9.31 -4.63
C PHE A 78 2.03 8.13 -5.23
N ARG A 79 2.94 8.37 -6.18
CA ARG A 79 3.73 7.30 -6.81
C ARG A 79 4.69 6.63 -5.82
N PRO A 80 5.49 7.37 -5.01
CA PRO A 80 6.24 6.78 -3.91
C PRO A 80 5.37 5.98 -2.92
N ALA A 81 4.22 6.50 -2.52
CA ALA A 81 3.31 5.82 -1.60
C ALA A 81 2.78 4.50 -2.21
N ALA A 82 2.37 4.53 -3.48
CA ALA A 82 1.94 3.34 -4.21
C ALA A 82 3.07 2.30 -4.33
N LEU A 83 4.31 2.71 -4.62
CA LEU A 83 5.46 1.80 -4.66
C LEU A 83 5.75 1.13 -3.33
N LEU A 84 5.65 1.86 -2.22
CA LEU A 84 5.80 1.29 -0.87
C LEU A 84 4.73 0.23 -0.59
N LEU A 85 3.47 0.54 -0.91
CA LEU A 85 2.34 -0.38 -0.74
C LEU A 85 2.42 -1.60 -1.67
N ILE A 86 2.91 -1.43 -2.90
CA ILE A 86 3.21 -2.55 -3.82
C ILE A 86 4.25 -3.48 -3.18
N GLY A 87 5.33 -2.90 -2.64
CA GLY A 87 6.38 -3.67 -1.98
C GLY A 87 5.85 -4.52 -0.83
N THR A 88 5.00 -3.96 0.04
CA THR A 88 4.40 -4.73 1.14
C THR A 88 3.48 -5.84 0.66
N MET A 89 2.65 -5.60 -0.36
CA MET A 89 1.76 -6.63 -0.91
C MET A 89 2.53 -7.75 -1.62
N VAL A 90 3.65 -7.44 -2.29
CA VAL A 90 4.53 -8.46 -2.89
C VAL A 90 5.16 -9.35 -1.81
N VAL A 91 5.71 -8.76 -0.74
CA VAL A 91 6.27 -9.52 0.39
C VAL A 91 5.20 -10.41 1.02
N ALA A 92 3.98 -9.88 1.20
CA ALA A 92 2.86 -10.63 1.74
C ALA A 92 2.48 -11.82 0.84
N LEU A 93 2.40 -11.63 -0.48
CA LEU A 93 2.11 -12.71 -1.44
C LEU A 93 3.18 -13.80 -1.43
N VAL A 94 4.46 -13.42 -1.40
CA VAL A 94 5.56 -14.38 -1.32
C VAL A 94 5.45 -15.21 -0.04
N MET A 95 5.13 -14.58 1.09
CA MET A 95 4.90 -15.26 2.36
C MET A 95 3.72 -16.24 2.29
N HIS A 96 2.58 -15.84 1.70
CA HIS A 96 1.45 -16.74 1.56
C HIS A 96 1.75 -17.94 0.66
N PHE A 97 2.44 -17.71 -0.47
CA PHE A 97 2.83 -18.79 -1.37
C PHE A 97 3.85 -19.75 -0.74
N SER A 98 4.79 -19.25 0.06
CA SER A 98 5.73 -20.13 0.77
C SER A 98 5.05 -20.95 1.87
N GLN A 99 3.95 -20.46 2.44
CA GLN A 99 3.12 -21.19 3.41
C GLN A 99 2.15 -22.19 2.75
N GLY A 100 2.00 -22.16 1.41
CA GLY A 100 1.02 -22.98 0.71
C GLY A 100 -0.42 -22.55 0.99
N ASP A 101 -0.64 -21.26 1.29
CA ASP A 101 -1.96 -20.72 1.59
C ASP A 101 -2.89 -20.70 0.36
N ASP A 102 -4.18 -20.84 0.61
CA ASP A 102 -5.21 -20.79 -0.43
C ASP A 102 -5.56 -19.35 -0.85
N PHE A 103 -6.38 -19.24 -1.91
CA PHE A 103 -6.83 -17.96 -2.45
C PHE A 103 -7.55 -17.08 -1.44
N MET A 104 -8.26 -17.65 -0.46
CA MET A 104 -9.00 -16.86 0.52
C MET A 104 -8.06 -16.11 1.47
N LYS A 105 -6.85 -16.63 1.67
CA LYS A 105 -5.83 -15.97 2.49
C LYS A 105 -5.00 -14.96 1.70
N TYR A 106 -4.49 -15.34 0.52
CA TYR A 106 -3.61 -14.45 -0.26
C TYR A 106 -4.36 -13.46 -1.16
N GLY A 107 -5.64 -13.70 -1.44
CA GLY A 107 -6.45 -12.92 -2.37
C GLY A 107 -6.50 -11.43 -2.01
N HIS A 108 -6.58 -11.10 -0.73
CA HIS A 108 -6.56 -9.71 -0.27
C HIS A 108 -5.27 -8.97 -0.67
N ALA A 109 -4.11 -9.61 -0.50
CA ALA A 109 -2.83 -9.02 -0.90
C ALA A 109 -2.72 -8.88 -2.43
N LEU A 110 -3.28 -9.84 -3.19
CA LEU A 110 -3.32 -9.79 -4.65
C LEU A 110 -4.21 -8.66 -5.16
N ASP A 111 -5.42 -8.52 -4.63
CA ASP A 111 -6.38 -7.49 -5.03
C ASP A 111 -5.80 -6.09 -4.79
N LEU A 112 -5.22 -5.87 -3.60
CA LEU A 112 -4.57 -4.61 -3.27
C LEU A 112 -3.34 -4.34 -4.14
N LEU A 113 -2.52 -5.37 -4.43
CA LEU A 113 -1.39 -5.24 -5.34
C LEU A 113 -1.84 -4.73 -6.72
N ILE A 114 -2.91 -5.31 -7.28
CA ILE A 114 -3.46 -4.90 -8.56
C ILE A 114 -3.93 -3.44 -8.50
N VAL A 115 -4.65 -3.06 -7.43
CA VAL A 115 -5.12 -1.69 -7.24
C VAL A 115 -3.95 -0.70 -7.15
N PHE A 116 -2.89 -1.02 -6.40
CA PHE A 116 -1.75 -0.12 -6.25
C PHE A 116 -0.91 -0.01 -7.53
N ILE A 117 -0.75 -1.10 -8.29
CA ILE A 117 -0.12 -1.06 -9.62
C ILE A 117 -0.96 -0.21 -10.58
N ALA A 118 -2.28 -0.41 -10.61
CA ALA A 118 -3.18 0.40 -11.43
C ALA A 118 -3.06 1.88 -11.05
N GLY A 119 -3.08 2.19 -9.75
CA GLY A 119 -2.86 3.55 -9.23
C GLY A 119 -1.52 4.12 -9.68
N LEU A 120 -0.42 3.38 -9.54
CA LEU A 120 0.91 3.82 -9.97
C LEU A 120 0.95 4.23 -11.45
N VAL A 121 0.22 3.49 -12.31
CA VAL A 121 0.14 3.77 -13.75
C VAL A 121 -0.80 4.94 -14.06
N THR A 122 -1.96 5.01 -13.42
CA THR A 122 -2.96 6.06 -13.69
C THR A 122 -2.60 7.40 -13.05
N GLY A 123 -1.80 7.39 -11.99
CA GLY A 123 -1.54 8.55 -11.15
C GLY A 123 -2.72 8.89 -10.22
N PRO A 124 -2.61 9.99 -9.45
CA PRO A 124 -3.56 10.33 -8.39
C PRO A 124 -4.84 11.02 -8.88
N GLY A 125 -4.89 11.45 -10.14
CA GLY A 125 -5.98 12.27 -10.69
C GLY A 125 -5.97 13.71 -10.19
N ASN A 126 -6.89 14.53 -10.72
CA ASN A 126 -6.91 15.98 -10.48
C ASN A 126 -7.38 16.37 -9.08
N TYR A 127 -8.14 15.51 -8.39
CA TYR A 127 -8.58 15.74 -7.00
C TYR A 127 -7.55 15.22 -5.99
N SER A 128 -6.30 15.60 -6.14
CA SER A 128 -5.20 15.15 -5.29
C SER A 128 -4.36 16.30 -4.75
N PHE A 129 -3.68 16.06 -3.64
CA PHE A 129 -2.74 17.03 -3.09
C PHE A 129 -1.52 17.22 -4.01
N ASP A 130 -1.07 16.17 -4.70
CA ASP A 130 -0.01 16.26 -5.71
C ASP A 130 -0.42 17.19 -6.86
N ALA A 131 -1.63 17.03 -7.42
CA ALA A 131 -2.11 17.94 -8.47
C ALA A 131 -2.17 19.40 -8.02
N LYS A 132 -2.46 19.65 -6.73
CA LYS A 132 -2.57 21.00 -6.17
C LYS A 132 -1.22 21.63 -5.78
N PHE A 133 -0.31 20.85 -5.21
CA PHE A 133 0.91 21.37 -4.55
C PHE A 133 2.22 20.83 -5.16
N LEU A 134 2.20 19.67 -5.80
CA LEU A 134 3.37 18.98 -6.35
C LEU A 134 3.11 18.42 -7.76
N PRO A 135 2.76 19.27 -8.76
CA PRO A 135 2.28 18.82 -10.06
C PRO A 135 3.30 18.01 -10.87
N LYS A 136 4.59 18.06 -10.50
CA LYS A 136 5.64 17.22 -11.10
C LYS A 136 5.60 15.76 -10.64
N LEU A 137 4.89 15.47 -9.54
CA LEU A 137 4.76 14.14 -8.94
C LEU A 137 3.40 13.48 -9.23
N ALA A 138 2.44 14.25 -9.75
CA ALA A 138 1.15 13.77 -10.24
C ALA A 138 1.34 12.89 -11.50
#